data_AF-A0AAE2UX20-F1
#
_entry.id   AF-A0AAE2UX20-F1
#
_cell.length_a   1.000
_cell.length_b   1.000
_cell.length_c   1.000
_cell.angle_alpha   90.00
_cell.angle_beta   90.00
_cell.angle_gamma   90.00
#
_symmetry.space_group_name_H-M   'P 1'
#
loop_
_entity.id
_entity.type
_entity.pdbx_description
1 polymer ?
#
loop_
_entity_poly.entity_id
_entity_poly.type
_entity_poly.pdbx_seq_one_letter_code
_entity_poly.pdbx_strand_id
1 'polypeptide(L)'
;MKKLKKFVAALAMVTIAVSAMGCKMIEKTPEAIQKTVLATVGNEKITKGDLDKEMEKYTAQLKQQYGDNYESNAQVKDQLQQAKKQELDSLVTQKVVLQKATELNLKPSDDDINKQVDDQIAQIKSQYSEEGQFESVLEQNGLTEDQLKDVVKNNVIMQAVQQDIVKDIEVTDDDVQTYYNENKDSKYTQGAGANASHILIAEKASDGSIDYDASLTKANDIKAKLDSGADFAKLAKENSTDSGTKDNGGSLGFVAYNSTQLVAEFMDGFKNLKEGEISAPVKSQFGYHIIKATGLKDSQVTPFEQVKDQIKSSLLQQKQQDALSSKITEWKTDLKVKTYEDKL
;
A
#
# COMPACT_ATOMS: atom_id res chain seq x y z
N MET A 1 58.28 52.09 -36.31
CA MET A 1 59.58 51.85 -35.63
C MET A 1 59.70 52.78 -34.43
N LYS A 2 59.90 52.19 -33.24
CA LYS A 2 60.62 52.70 -32.04
C LYS A 2 60.21 54.08 -31.45
N LYS A 3 60.11 54.32 -30.14
CA LYS A 3 60.23 53.54 -28.90
C LYS A 3 59.77 54.46 -27.76
N LEU A 4 59.12 53.86 -26.78
CA LEU A 4 58.72 54.40 -25.48
C LEU A 4 59.92 54.86 -24.61
N LYS A 5 59.78 55.97 -23.88
CA LYS A 5 60.61 56.50 -22.76
C LYS A 5 59.69 57.50 -22.01
N LYS A 6 59.49 57.61 -20.69
CA LYS A 6 60.26 57.32 -19.44
C LYS A 6 59.24 57.38 -18.26
N PHE A 7 59.28 56.43 -17.31
CA PHE A 7 59.72 56.53 -15.90
C PHE A 7 58.88 57.37 -14.88
N VAL A 8 58.35 56.64 -13.87
CA VAL A 8 58.37 56.86 -12.39
C VAL A 8 57.49 57.93 -11.73
N ALA A 9 56.62 57.48 -10.80
CA ALA A 9 56.48 57.90 -9.37
C ALA A 9 55.12 57.36 -8.83
N ALA A 10 55.08 56.39 -7.90
CA ALA A 10 55.17 56.51 -6.44
C ALA A 10 53.81 56.76 -5.72
N LEU A 11 53.41 55.75 -4.94
CA LEU A 11 52.60 55.72 -3.70
C LEU A 11 51.45 56.74 -3.47
N ALA A 12 50.25 56.22 -3.16
CA ALA A 12 49.49 56.62 -1.96
C ALA A 12 48.37 55.60 -1.63
N MET A 13 48.27 55.27 -0.35
CA MET A 13 47.28 54.41 0.31
C MET A 13 45.83 54.79 0.04
N VAL A 14 44.96 53.80 -0.21
CA VAL A 14 43.52 53.90 0.12
C VAL A 14 43.02 52.55 0.67
N THR A 15 42.97 52.52 2.00
CA THR A 15 42.02 51.82 2.89
C THR A 15 41.70 50.34 2.66
N ILE A 16 42.14 49.55 3.64
CA ILE A 16 41.44 48.35 4.13
C ILE A 16 39.99 48.75 4.48
N ALA A 17 39.03 48.28 3.68
CA ALA A 17 37.63 48.19 4.09
C ALA A 17 37.36 46.73 4.46
N VAL A 18 37.51 46.43 5.75
CA VAL A 18 36.98 45.20 6.35
C VAL A 18 35.48 45.37 6.58
N SER A 19 34.77 44.26 6.36
CA SER A 19 33.50 43.85 6.95
C SER A 19 32.18 44.20 6.25
N ALA A 20 31.38 43.14 6.21
CA ALA A 20 29.94 43.08 6.00
C ALA A 20 29.44 43.25 4.57
N MET A 21 29.49 42.17 3.78
CA MET A 21 28.42 41.84 2.83
C MET A 21 28.49 40.36 2.42
N GLY A 22 27.55 39.58 2.99
CA GLY A 22 27.16 38.26 2.50
C GLY A 22 27.97 37.09 3.04
N CYS A 23 27.40 36.38 4.01
CA CYS A 23 27.43 34.92 3.92
C CYS A 23 26.79 34.56 2.57
N LYS A 24 27.56 34.57 1.48
CA LYS A 24 27.18 33.85 0.27
C LYS A 24 27.02 32.42 0.72
N MET A 25 25.80 31.91 0.72
CA MET A 25 25.57 30.48 0.64
C MET A 25 26.45 30.01 -0.52
N ILE A 26 27.52 29.28 -0.21
CA ILE A 26 28.31 28.62 -1.23
C ILE A 26 27.36 27.53 -1.75
N GLU A 27 26.68 27.82 -2.85
CA GLU A 27 25.92 26.80 -3.57
C GLU A 27 26.91 25.67 -3.89
N LYS A 28 26.59 24.46 -3.39
CA LYS A 28 27.42 23.29 -3.63
C LYS A 28 27.51 23.05 -5.14
N THR A 29 28.68 22.68 -5.63
CA THR A 29 28.81 22.22 -7.02
C THR A 29 27.91 21.00 -7.26
N PRO A 30 27.44 20.75 -8.49
CA PRO A 30 26.66 19.54 -8.81
C PRO A 30 27.34 18.26 -8.32
N GLU A 31 28.67 18.17 -8.48
CA GLU A 31 29.46 17.04 -7.98
C GLU A 31 29.43 16.92 -6.44
N ALA A 32 29.51 18.05 -5.72
CA ALA A 32 29.41 18.06 -4.25
C ALA A 32 27.99 17.72 -3.76
N ILE A 33 26.95 18.03 -4.55
CA ILE A 33 25.57 17.61 -4.27
C ILE A 33 25.48 16.09 -4.38
N GLN A 34 25.98 15.50 -5.47
CA GLN A 34 25.94 14.05 -5.70
C GLN A 34 26.69 13.25 -4.63
N LYS A 35 27.79 13.80 -4.08
CA LYS A 35 28.55 13.18 -2.97
C LYS A 35 27.91 13.36 -1.58
N THR A 36 26.74 14.01 -1.48
CA THR A 36 26.05 14.18 -0.19
C THR A 36 25.68 12.81 0.37
N VAL A 37 26.13 12.50 1.58
CA VAL A 37 25.84 11.23 2.25
C VAL A 37 24.41 11.25 2.80
N LEU A 38 23.61 10.30 2.33
CA LEU A 38 22.22 10.07 2.73
C LEU A 38 22.09 8.94 3.75
N ALA A 39 23.00 7.95 3.72
CA ALA A 39 23.10 6.96 4.77
C ALA A 39 24.53 6.41 4.93
N THR A 40 24.81 5.82 6.09
CA THR A 40 26.02 5.03 6.35
C THR A 40 25.65 3.63 6.81
N VAL A 41 26.32 2.62 6.26
CA VAL A 41 26.17 1.20 6.61
C VAL A 41 27.56 0.66 6.96
N GLY A 42 27.86 0.56 8.26
CA GLY A 42 29.21 0.32 8.74
C GLY A 42 30.18 1.41 8.24
N ASN A 43 31.14 1.01 7.42
CA ASN A 43 32.12 1.92 6.82
C ASN A 43 31.72 2.43 5.43
N GLU A 44 30.65 1.92 4.85
CA GLU A 44 30.16 2.33 3.54
C GLU A 44 29.18 3.49 3.63
N LYS A 45 29.10 4.26 2.54
CA LYS A 45 28.21 5.40 2.39
C LYS A 45 27.25 5.14 1.25
N ILE A 46 26.02 5.60 1.42
CA ILE A 46 25.05 5.77 0.34
C ILE A 46 24.91 7.27 0.12
N THR A 47 25.12 7.69 -1.11
CA THR A 47 25.15 9.09 -1.52
C THR A 47 23.89 9.47 -2.27
N LYS A 48 23.70 10.78 -2.47
CA LYS A 48 22.63 11.30 -3.31
C LYS A 48 22.75 10.80 -4.76
N GLY A 49 23.96 10.62 -5.27
CA GLY A 49 24.17 10.04 -6.61
C GLY A 49 23.75 8.59 -6.73
N ASP A 50 23.92 7.80 -5.67
CA ASP A 50 23.43 6.42 -5.66
C ASP A 50 21.90 6.40 -5.72
N LEU A 51 21.23 7.22 -4.90
CA LEU A 51 19.77 7.34 -4.90
C LEU A 51 19.23 7.89 -6.23
N ASP A 52 19.80 8.99 -6.73
CA ASP A 52 19.34 9.65 -7.96
C ASP A 52 19.49 8.71 -9.17
N LYS A 53 20.51 7.84 -9.18
CA LYS A 53 20.70 6.82 -10.20
C LYS A 53 19.57 5.78 -10.21
N GLU A 54 19.24 5.20 -9.05
CA GLU A 54 18.13 4.23 -8.97
C GLU A 54 16.76 4.88 -9.29
N MET A 55 16.62 6.16 -8.97
CA MET A 55 15.40 6.95 -9.20
C MET A 55 15.30 7.56 -10.62
N GLU A 56 16.29 7.37 -11.49
CA GLU A 56 16.40 8.08 -12.77
C GLU A 56 15.17 7.86 -13.66
N LYS A 57 14.72 6.61 -13.81
CA LYS A 57 13.56 6.27 -14.63
C LYS A 57 12.26 6.88 -14.07
N TYR A 58 12.07 6.79 -12.76
CA TYR A 58 10.88 7.33 -12.10
C TYR A 58 10.83 8.85 -12.22
N THR A 59 11.96 9.53 -11.95
CA THR A 59 12.06 10.98 -12.05
C THR A 59 11.95 11.48 -13.50
N ALA A 60 12.47 10.74 -14.48
CA ALA A 60 12.28 11.06 -15.90
C ALA A 60 10.80 11.00 -16.32
N GLN A 61 10.05 10.00 -15.84
CA GLN A 61 8.60 9.92 -16.07
C GLN A 61 7.85 11.10 -15.44
N LEU A 62 8.17 11.44 -14.19
CA LEU A 62 7.57 12.62 -13.54
C LEU A 62 7.90 13.91 -14.29
N LYS A 63 9.14 14.05 -14.77
CA LYS A 63 9.56 15.18 -15.58
C LYS A 63 8.78 15.27 -16.90
N GLN A 64 8.52 14.14 -17.56
CA GLN A 64 7.70 14.10 -18.78
C GLN A 64 6.26 14.54 -18.52
N GLN A 65 5.68 14.15 -17.38
CA GLN A 65 4.28 14.43 -17.04
C GLN A 65 4.05 15.83 -16.45
N TYR A 66 4.98 16.31 -15.61
CA TYR A 66 4.81 17.51 -14.79
C TYR A 66 5.82 18.64 -15.12
N GLY A 67 6.76 18.42 -16.05
CA GLY A 67 7.79 19.37 -16.47
C GLY A 67 9.01 19.41 -15.55
N ASP A 68 9.94 20.34 -15.83
CA ASP A 68 11.22 20.47 -15.09
C ASP A 68 11.03 20.76 -13.58
N ASN A 69 9.89 21.35 -13.18
CA ASN A 69 9.60 21.72 -11.79
C ASN A 69 8.85 20.62 -11.01
N TYR A 70 8.85 19.37 -11.49
CA TYR A 70 8.09 18.26 -10.90
C TYR A 70 8.38 18.05 -9.40
N GLU A 71 9.61 18.30 -8.93
CA GLU A 71 9.97 18.15 -7.51
C GLU A 71 9.18 19.08 -6.58
N SER A 72 8.72 20.22 -7.10
CA SER A 72 7.94 21.22 -6.36
C SER A 72 6.43 21.11 -6.61
N ASN A 73 6.01 20.24 -7.54
CA ASN A 73 4.62 20.14 -7.95
C ASN A 73 3.75 19.53 -6.83
N ALA A 74 2.71 20.25 -6.42
CA ALA A 74 1.86 19.88 -5.29
C ALA A 74 1.13 18.54 -5.45
N GLN A 75 0.95 18.05 -6.69
CA GLN A 75 0.27 16.77 -6.95
C GLN A 75 1.17 15.55 -6.70
N VAL A 76 2.50 15.71 -6.80
CA VAL A 76 3.44 14.58 -6.78
C VAL A 76 4.55 14.71 -5.73
N LYS A 77 4.78 15.90 -5.17
CA LYS A 77 5.86 16.15 -4.21
C LYS A 77 5.88 15.15 -3.05
N ASP A 78 4.74 14.88 -2.43
CA ASP A 78 4.67 13.95 -1.28
C ASP A 78 4.93 12.51 -1.70
N GLN A 79 4.40 12.10 -2.86
CA GLN A 79 4.66 10.78 -3.44
C GLN A 79 6.14 10.60 -3.80
N LEU A 80 6.78 11.61 -4.40
CA LEU A 80 8.19 11.60 -4.74
C LEU A 80 9.06 11.52 -3.48
N GLN A 81 8.74 12.28 -2.45
CA GLN A 81 9.44 12.21 -1.16
C GLN A 81 9.31 10.82 -0.52
N GLN A 82 8.11 10.23 -0.56
CA GLN A 82 7.91 8.86 -0.08
C GLN A 82 8.71 7.84 -0.90
N ALA A 83 8.72 7.97 -2.23
CA ALA A 83 9.48 7.10 -3.12
C ALA A 83 10.99 7.19 -2.85
N LYS A 84 11.53 8.40 -2.68
CA LYS A 84 12.94 8.62 -2.31
C LYS A 84 13.31 7.96 -0.98
N LYS A 85 12.42 8.03 0.03
CA LYS A 85 12.63 7.36 1.33
C LYS A 85 12.66 5.84 1.18
N GLN A 86 11.72 5.29 0.42
CA GLN A 86 11.64 3.85 0.16
C GLN A 86 12.88 3.35 -0.58
N GLU A 87 13.33 4.07 -1.61
CA GLU A 87 14.51 3.69 -2.37
C GLU A 87 15.79 3.81 -1.52
N LEU A 88 15.91 4.85 -0.68
CA LEU A 88 17.02 4.94 0.26
C LEU A 88 17.03 3.76 1.26
N ASP A 89 15.88 3.35 1.80
CA ASP A 89 15.81 2.18 2.69
C ASP A 89 16.12 0.87 1.95
N SER A 90 15.72 0.76 0.68
CA SER A 90 16.08 -0.36 -0.21
C SER A 90 17.60 -0.46 -0.37
N LEU A 91 18.27 0.63 -0.75
CA LEU A 91 19.73 0.71 -0.88
C LEU A 91 20.46 0.38 0.42
N VAL A 92 19.96 0.90 1.56
CA VAL A 92 20.49 0.58 2.89
C VAL A 92 20.37 -0.92 3.15
N THR A 93 19.20 -1.50 2.92
CA THR A 93 18.93 -2.91 3.16
C THR A 93 19.80 -3.80 2.29
N GLN A 94 19.93 -3.49 0.99
CA GLN A 94 20.83 -4.19 0.08
C GLN A 94 22.28 -4.18 0.59
N LYS A 95 22.80 -3.01 0.97
CA LYS A 95 24.17 -2.92 1.53
C LYS A 95 24.33 -3.73 2.82
N VAL A 96 23.36 -3.67 3.72
CA VAL A 96 23.35 -4.44 4.98
C VAL A 96 23.44 -5.93 4.68
N VAL A 97 22.57 -6.43 3.81
CA VAL A 97 22.51 -7.85 3.45
C VAL A 97 23.80 -8.30 2.78
N LEU A 98 24.35 -7.54 1.82
CA LEU A 98 25.58 -7.90 1.12
C LEU A 98 26.81 -7.90 2.05
N GLN A 99 26.92 -6.94 2.98
CA GLN A 99 27.99 -6.93 3.97
C GLN A 99 27.89 -8.15 4.90
N LYS A 100 26.70 -8.44 5.42
CA LYS A 100 26.48 -9.59 6.30
C LYS A 100 26.62 -10.93 5.60
N ALA A 101 26.26 -11.01 4.32
CA ALA A 101 26.50 -12.20 3.50
C ALA A 101 27.99 -12.57 3.48
N THR A 102 28.86 -11.58 3.43
CA THR A 102 30.32 -11.77 3.44
C THR A 102 30.83 -12.03 4.85
N GLU A 103 30.44 -11.21 5.83
CA GLU A 103 30.87 -11.31 7.23
C GLU A 103 30.53 -12.67 7.87
N LEU A 104 29.34 -13.20 7.54
CA LEU A 104 28.80 -14.43 8.11
C LEU A 104 29.01 -15.65 7.20
N ASN A 105 29.72 -15.51 6.08
CA ASN A 105 29.95 -16.57 5.08
C ASN A 105 28.64 -17.21 4.55
N LEU A 106 27.60 -16.39 4.33
CA LEU A 106 26.30 -16.82 3.80
C LEU A 106 26.23 -16.75 2.27
N LYS A 107 27.18 -16.07 1.62
CA LYS A 107 27.23 -16.03 0.15
C LYS A 107 27.65 -17.40 -0.42
N PRO A 108 27.11 -17.81 -1.59
CA PRO A 108 27.64 -18.97 -2.31
C PRO A 108 29.10 -18.76 -2.73
N SER A 109 29.74 -19.82 -3.24
CA SER A 109 31.09 -19.70 -3.81
C SER A 109 31.09 -18.75 -5.02
N ASP A 110 32.22 -18.10 -5.30
CA ASP A 110 32.30 -17.17 -6.43
C ASP A 110 32.03 -17.88 -7.77
N ASP A 111 32.43 -19.16 -7.90
CA ASP A 111 32.12 -19.99 -9.07
C ASP A 111 30.61 -20.25 -9.21
N ASP A 112 29.91 -20.57 -8.10
CA ASP A 112 28.46 -20.78 -8.11
C ASP A 112 27.71 -19.48 -8.41
N ILE A 113 28.18 -18.34 -7.88
CA ILE A 113 27.60 -17.03 -8.16
C ILE A 113 27.74 -16.73 -9.66
N ASN A 114 28.94 -16.86 -10.23
CA ASN A 114 29.17 -16.58 -11.64
C ASN A 114 28.31 -17.46 -12.54
N LYS A 115 28.21 -18.76 -12.22
CA LYS A 115 27.33 -19.68 -12.95
C LYS A 115 25.87 -19.25 -12.91
N GLN A 116 25.35 -18.92 -11.72
CA GLN A 116 23.95 -18.47 -11.59
C GLN A 116 23.69 -17.14 -12.30
N VAL A 117 24.67 -16.22 -12.29
CA VAL A 117 24.59 -14.97 -13.05
C VAL A 117 24.51 -15.27 -14.54
N ASP A 118 25.39 -16.11 -15.07
CA ASP A 118 25.37 -16.47 -16.49
C ASP A 118 24.06 -17.16 -16.89
N ASP A 119 23.56 -18.09 -16.07
CA ASP A 119 22.28 -18.79 -16.29
C ASP A 119 21.10 -17.80 -16.30
N GLN A 120 21.03 -16.85 -15.35
CA GLN A 120 19.97 -15.84 -15.30
C GLN A 120 20.06 -14.84 -16.46
N ILE A 121 21.27 -14.42 -16.85
CA ILE A 121 21.48 -13.54 -18.01
C ILE A 121 21.04 -14.26 -19.30
N ALA A 122 21.39 -15.54 -19.46
CA ALA A 122 20.94 -16.35 -20.59
C ALA A 122 19.41 -16.48 -20.61
N GLN A 123 18.79 -16.70 -19.45
CA GLN A 123 17.33 -16.74 -19.33
C GLN A 123 16.68 -15.39 -19.68
N ILE A 124 17.23 -14.27 -19.23
CA ILE A 124 16.73 -12.93 -19.58
C ILE A 124 16.86 -12.71 -21.10
N LYS A 125 18.03 -13.01 -21.68
CA LYS A 125 18.27 -12.90 -23.13
C LYS A 125 17.30 -13.75 -23.94
N SER A 126 16.93 -14.94 -23.46
CA SER A 126 16.00 -15.83 -24.15
C SER A 126 14.58 -15.28 -24.31
N GLN A 127 14.20 -14.24 -23.55
CA GLN A 127 12.92 -13.54 -23.68
C GLN A 127 12.87 -12.62 -24.90
N TYR A 128 14.03 -12.30 -25.49
CA TYR A 128 14.17 -11.43 -26.65
C TYR A 128 14.51 -12.27 -27.87
N SER A 129 13.58 -12.30 -28.83
CA SER A 129 13.69 -13.15 -30.03
C SER A 129 14.29 -12.42 -31.23
N GLU A 130 14.34 -11.09 -31.19
CA GLU A 130 14.90 -10.24 -32.25
C GLU A 130 16.34 -9.85 -31.92
N GLU A 131 17.23 -9.90 -32.92
CA GLU A 131 18.63 -9.49 -32.78
C GLU A 131 18.73 -8.00 -32.39
N GLY A 132 19.56 -7.69 -31.39
CA GLY A 132 19.74 -6.32 -30.88
C GLY A 132 18.63 -5.80 -29.97
N GLN A 133 17.54 -6.57 -29.76
CA GLN A 133 16.42 -6.14 -28.93
C GLN A 133 16.80 -6.07 -27.45
N PHE A 134 17.58 -7.04 -26.96
CA PHE A 134 18.05 -7.07 -25.58
C PHE A 134 18.92 -5.83 -25.27
N GLU A 135 19.89 -5.54 -26.14
CA GLU A 135 20.78 -4.39 -26.03
C GLU A 135 19.98 -3.07 -26.05
N SER A 136 19.00 -2.96 -26.96
CA SER A 136 18.12 -1.79 -27.03
C SER A 136 17.32 -1.58 -25.75
N VAL A 137 16.88 -2.66 -25.09
CA VAL A 137 16.16 -2.58 -23.81
C VAL A 137 17.10 -2.16 -22.68
N LEU A 138 18.34 -2.67 -22.65
CA LEU A 138 19.33 -2.22 -21.67
C LEU A 138 19.62 -0.72 -21.81
N GLU A 139 19.86 -0.26 -23.04
CA GLU A 139 20.10 1.17 -23.34
C GLU A 139 18.91 2.05 -22.92
N GLN A 140 17.68 1.62 -23.19
CA GLN A 140 16.46 2.33 -22.75
C GLN A 140 16.32 2.41 -21.23
N ASN A 141 16.90 1.46 -20.48
CA ASN A 141 16.92 1.49 -19.03
C ASN A 141 18.24 2.06 -18.46
N GLY A 142 19.12 2.61 -19.31
CA GLY A 142 20.37 3.23 -18.88
C GLY A 142 21.41 2.24 -18.36
N LEU A 143 21.32 0.97 -18.76
CA LEU A 143 22.19 -0.11 -18.29
C LEU A 143 23.11 -0.63 -19.39
N THR A 144 24.30 -1.06 -18.99
CA THR A 144 25.15 -1.97 -19.78
C THR A 144 24.90 -3.42 -19.36
N GLU A 145 25.33 -4.38 -20.18
CA GLU A 145 25.25 -5.80 -19.80
C GLU A 145 26.07 -6.09 -18.52
N ASP A 146 27.24 -5.45 -18.36
CA ASP A 146 28.05 -5.61 -17.15
C ASP A 146 27.34 -5.08 -15.90
N GLN A 147 26.64 -3.94 -16.01
CA GLN A 147 25.83 -3.41 -14.91
C GLN A 147 24.65 -4.32 -14.59
N LEU A 148 24.02 -4.94 -15.61
CA LEU A 148 22.99 -5.94 -15.36
C LEU A 148 23.57 -7.16 -14.64
N LYS A 149 24.76 -7.64 -15.02
CA LYS A 149 25.45 -8.74 -14.33
C LYS A 149 25.72 -8.43 -12.86
N ASP A 150 26.13 -7.21 -12.55
CA ASP A 150 26.31 -6.77 -11.15
C ASP A 150 24.99 -6.76 -10.37
N VAL A 151 23.88 -6.33 -10.98
CA VAL A 151 22.54 -6.39 -10.38
C VAL A 151 22.13 -7.85 -10.12
N VAL A 152 22.27 -8.71 -11.12
CA VAL A 152 21.95 -10.15 -11.02
C VAL A 152 22.80 -10.82 -9.95
N LYS A 153 24.10 -10.49 -9.88
CA LYS A 153 25.02 -11.00 -8.85
C LYS A 153 24.55 -10.64 -7.44
N ASN A 154 24.17 -9.38 -7.22
CA ASN A 154 23.64 -8.95 -5.93
C ASN A 154 22.34 -9.69 -5.58
N ASN A 155 21.45 -9.87 -6.55
CA ASN A 155 20.20 -10.61 -6.36
C ASN A 155 20.44 -12.08 -5.99
N VAL A 156 21.39 -12.76 -6.63
CA VAL A 156 21.78 -14.15 -6.30
C VAL A 156 22.26 -14.23 -4.85
N ILE A 157 23.14 -13.32 -4.42
CA ILE A 157 23.63 -13.29 -3.04
C ILE A 157 22.48 -13.03 -2.06
N MET A 158 21.63 -12.04 -2.35
CA MET A 158 20.49 -11.71 -1.48
C MET A 158 19.49 -12.87 -1.39
N GLN A 159 19.21 -13.56 -2.48
CA GLN A 159 18.37 -14.76 -2.49
C GLN A 159 18.96 -15.88 -1.64
N ALA A 160 20.26 -16.15 -1.76
CA ALA A 160 20.94 -17.15 -0.94
C ALA A 160 20.84 -16.82 0.56
N VAL A 161 21.04 -15.54 0.93
CA VAL A 161 20.89 -15.08 2.32
C VAL A 161 19.45 -15.23 2.80
N GLN A 162 18.46 -14.84 2.00
CA GLN A 162 17.06 -15.00 2.35
C GLN A 162 16.71 -16.47 2.59
N GLN A 163 17.15 -17.36 1.69
CA GLN A 163 16.95 -18.81 1.83
C GLN A 163 17.63 -19.33 3.10
N ASP A 164 18.85 -18.89 3.40
CA ASP A 164 19.55 -19.31 4.62
C ASP A 164 18.82 -18.90 5.90
N ILE A 165 18.24 -17.70 5.93
CA ILE A 165 17.46 -17.20 7.08
C ILE A 165 16.18 -18.02 7.30
N VAL A 166 15.53 -18.47 6.21
CA VAL A 166 14.17 -19.01 6.27
C VAL A 166 14.08 -20.53 6.12
N LYS A 167 15.17 -21.22 5.74
CA LYS A 167 15.17 -22.66 5.43
C LYS A 167 14.68 -23.55 6.58
N ASP A 168 14.89 -23.12 7.82
CA ASP A 168 14.54 -23.89 9.03
C ASP A 168 13.18 -23.45 9.63
N ILE A 169 12.46 -22.55 8.94
CA ILE A 169 11.15 -22.07 9.40
C ILE A 169 10.07 -23.08 8.99
N GLU A 170 9.39 -23.61 10.00
CA GLU A 170 8.30 -24.55 9.81
C GLU A 170 6.98 -24.05 10.40
N VAL A 171 5.88 -24.56 9.84
CA VAL A 171 4.53 -24.39 10.38
C VAL A 171 4.00 -25.76 10.74
N THR A 172 3.77 -25.95 12.04
CA THR A 172 3.22 -27.20 12.58
C THR A 172 1.72 -27.26 12.34
N ASP A 173 1.14 -28.46 12.34
CA ASP A 173 -0.31 -28.60 12.23
C ASP A 173 -1.04 -27.96 13.44
N ASP A 174 -0.40 -27.92 14.61
CA ASP A 174 -0.90 -27.22 15.80
C ASP A 174 -0.97 -25.70 15.61
N ASP A 175 0.02 -25.09 14.92
CA ASP A 175 -0.03 -23.66 14.56
C ASP A 175 -1.24 -23.37 13.67
N VAL A 176 -1.48 -24.23 12.67
CA VAL A 176 -2.59 -24.08 11.71
C VAL A 176 -3.93 -24.24 12.43
N GLN A 177 -4.05 -25.23 13.30
CA GLN A 177 -5.26 -25.47 14.09
C GLN A 177 -5.54 -24.31 15.06
N THR A 178 -4.50 -23.80 15.73
CA THR A 178 -4.60 -22.65 16.63
C THR A 178 -5.08 -21.42 15.88
N TYR A 179 -4.43 -21.09 14.76
CA TYR A 179 -4.84 -19.98 13.91
C TYR A 179 -6.29 -20.11 13.44
N TYR A 180 -6.70 -21.29 12.96
CA TYR A 180 -8.08 -21.53 12.55
C TYR A 180 -9.06 -21.27 13.69
N ASN A 181 -8.77 -21.79 14.89
CA ASN A 181 -9.64 -21.63 16.05
C ASN A 181 -9.75 -20.17 16.51
N GLU A 182 -8.63 -19.46 16.60
CA GLU A 182 -8.59 -18.04 17.00
C GLU A 182 -9.26 -17.12 15.98
N ASN A 183 -9.28 -17.51 14.70
CA ASN A 183 -9.86 -16.73 13.60
C ASN A 183 -11.19 -17.30 13.10
N LYS A 184 -11.75 -18.32 13.77
CA LYS A 184 -12.90 -19.07 13.28
C LYS A 184 -14.08 -18.15 13.03
N ASP A 185 -14.47 -17.39 14.05
CA ASP A 185 -15.65 -16.54 13.99
C ASP A 185 -15.49 -15.33 13.06
N SER A 186 -14.27 -14.81 12.93
CA SER A 186 -14.01 -13.60 12.15
C SER A 186 -13.66 -13.85 10.68
N LYS A 187 -13.05 -15.00 10.36
CA LYS A 187 -12.56 -15.31 9.00
C LYS A 187 -13.19 -16.55 8.38
N TYR A 188 -13.66 -17.49 9.19
CA TYR A 188 -14.12 -18.80 8.71
C TYR A 188 -15.59 -19.08 9.05
N THR A 189 -16.29 -18.12 9.64
CA THR A 189 -17.73 -18.21 9.91
C THR A 189 -18.43 -17.14 9.09
N GLN A 190 -19.19 -17.58 8.09
CA GLN A 190 -20.23 -16.74 7.51
C GLN A 190 -21.42 -16.76 8.46
N GLY A 191 -21.63 -15.64 9.16
CA GLY A 191 -22.75 -15.50 10.09
C GLY A 191 -24.10 -15.73 9.40
N ALA A 192 -25.06 -16.26 10.16
CA ALA A 192 -26.44 -16.39 9.71
C ALA A 192 -27.01 -15.02 9.27
N GLY A 193 -27.90 -15.02 8.30
CA GLY A 193 -28.49 -13.79 7.78
C GLY A 193 -29.50 -14.05 6.68
N ALA A 194 -29.97 -12.98 6.06
CA ALA A 194 -30.87 -13.06 4.92
C ALA A 194 -30.65 -11.86 4.00
N ASN A 195 -31.14 -11.94 2.76
CA ASN A 195 -31.31 -10.74 1.95
C ASN A 195 -32.44 -9.89 2.55
N ALA A 196 -32.11 -8.65 2.91
CA ALA A 196 -33.06 -7.68 3.43
C ALA A 196 -33.51 -6.72 2.33
N SER A 197 -34.79 -6.35 2.36
CA SER A 197 -35.29 -5.17 1.65
C SER A 197 -36.14 -4.35 2.60
N HIS A 198 -36.17 -3.03 2.44
CA HIS A 198 -36.92 -2.15 3.33
C HIS A 198 -37.64 -1.01 2.64
N ILE A 199 -38.71 -0.54 3.26
CA ILE A 199 -39.40 0.70 2.93
C ILE A 199 -39.28 1.59 4.16
N LEU A 200 -38.56 2.71 4.04
CA LEU A 200 -38.45 3.71 5.10
C LEU A 200 -39.53 4.76 4.93
N ILE A 201 -40.31 5.04 5.96
CA ILE A 201 -41.34 6.08 5.97
C ILE A 201 -40.99 7.11 7.03
N ALA A 202 -40.73 8.34 6.57
CA ALA A 202 -40.36 9.48 7.39
C ALA A 202 -41.07 10.75 6.91
N GLU A 203 -42.36 10.85 7.20
CA GLU A 203 -43.16 12.05 6.93
C GLU A 203 -42.63 13.23 7.75
N LYS A 204 -42.71 14.43 7.18
CA LYS A 204 -42.15 15.64 7.78
C LYS A 204 -43.24 16.51 8.40
N ALA A 205 -43.03 16.91 9.64
CA ALA A 205 -43.81 17.97 10.26
C ALA A 205 -43.47 19.34 9.65
N SER A 206 -44.26 20.37 9.97
CA SER A 206 -44.06 21.73 9.45
C SER A 206 -42.71 22.35 9.81
N ASP A 207 -42.06 21.87 10.86
CA ASP A 207 -40.72 22.30 11.30
C ASP A 207 -39.57 21.47 10.68
N GLY A 208 -39.88 20.51 9.79
CA GLY A 208 -38.92 19.63 9.14
C GLY A 208 -38.46 18.42 9.98
N SER A 209 -38.95 18.29 11.22
CA SER A 209 -38.76 17.10 12.04
C SER A 209 -39.59 15.92 11.50
N ILE A 210 -39.33 14.70 11.99
CA ILE A 210 -40.10 13.50 11.61
C ILE A 210 -41.43 13.52 12.36
N ASP A 211 -42.54 13.52 11.62
CA ASP A 211 -43.86 13.27 12.15
C ASP A 211 -44.06 11.75 12.27
N TYR A 212 -43.85 11.22 13.48
CA TYR A 212 -43.95 9.79 13.72
C TYR A 212 -45.39 9.26 13.63
N ASP A 213 -46.41 10.05 13.92
CA ASP A 213 -47.80 9.59 13.88
C ASP A 213 -48.30 9.49 12.43
N ALA A 214 -47.98 10.51 11.61
CA ALA A 214 -48.23 10.46 10.17
C ALA A 214 -47.42 9.34 9.50
N SER A 215 -46.15 9.18 9.89
CA SER A 215 -45.30 8.10 9.35
C SER A 215 -45.82 6.72 9.71
N LEU A 216 -46.31 6.50 10.94
CA LEU A 216 -46.91 5.23 11.35
C LEU A 216 -48.19 4.93 10.56
N THR A 217 -49.05 5.94 10.38
CA THR A 217 -50.29 5.80 9.60
C THR A 217 -49.99 5.34 8.18
N LYS A 218 -49.05 6.03 7.50
CA LYS A 218 -48.65 5.67 6.14
C LYS A 218 -47.94 4.31 6.08
N ALA A 219 -47.10 3.98 7.05
CA ALA A 219 -46.44 2.67 7.11
C ALA A 219 -47.47 1.54 7.29
N ASN A 220 -48.50 1.72 8.11
CA ASN A 220 -49.60 0.76 8.25
C ASN A 220 -50.40 0.59 6.95
N ASP A 221 -50.69 1.67 6.24
CA ASP A 221 -51.37 1.60 4.93
C ASP A 221 -50.55 0.84 3.89
N ILE A 222 -49.24 1.06 3.85
CA ILE A 222 -48.32 0.32 2.96
C ILE A 222 -48.26 -1.15 3.37
N LYS A 223 -48.17 -1.45 4.65
CA LYS A 223 -48.19 -2.83 5.16
C LYS A 223 -49.47 -3.57 4.78
N ALA A 224 -50.63 -2.92 4.89
CA ALA A 224 -51.91 -3.51 4.47
C ALA A 224 -51.97 -3.83 2.98
N LYS A 225 -51.37 -2.97 2.12
CA LYS A 225 -51.23 -3.24 0.68
C LYS A 225 -50.30 -4.44 0.42
N LEU A 226 -49.18 -4.52 1.13
CA LEU A 226 -48.23 -5.63 1.04
C LEU A 226 -48.88 -6.95 1.48
N ASP A 227 -49.67 -6.94 2.55
CA ASP A 227 -50.43 -8.11 3.02
C ASP A 227 -51.52 -8.54 2.05
N SER A 228 -52.00 -7.60 1.22
CA SER A 228 -52.93 -7.87 0.12
C SER A 228 -52.23 -8.32 -1.18
N GLY A 229 -50.91 -8.54 -1.16
CA GLY A 229 -50.13 -9.05 -2.28
C GLY A 229 -49.56 -7.99 -3.24
N ALA A 230 -49.52 -6.71 -2.84
CA ALA A 230 -48.85 -5.68 -3.62
C ALA A 230 -47.33 -5.95 -3.75
N ASP A 231 -46.74 -5.52 -4.87
CA ASP A 231 -45.30 -5.69 -5.11
C ASP A 231 -44.47 -4.78 -4.18
N PHE A 232 -43.54 -5.40 -3.44
CA PHE A 232 -42.71 -4.71 -2.45
C PHE A 232 -41.79 -3.68 -3.10
N ALA A 233 -41.12 -4.04 -4.20
CA ALA A 233 -40.15 -3.17 -4.85
C ALA A 233 -40.81 -1.93 -5.45
N LYS A 234 -42.02 -2.08 -6.03
CA LYS A 234 -42.85 -0.98 -6.51
C LYS A 234 -43.24 -0.04 -5.37
N LEU A 235 -43.74 -0.58 -4.26
CA LEU A 235 -44.13 0.25 -3.11
C LEU A 235 -42.91 0.93 -2.47
N ALA A 236 -41.74 0.28 -2.43
CA ALA A 236 -40.50 0.88 -1.99
C ALA A 236 -40.12 2.09 -2.87
N LYS A 237 -40.14 1.92 -4.19
CA LYS A 237 -39.83 3.00 -5.14
C LYS A 237 -40.78 4.19 -5.02
N GLU A 238 -42.07 3.92 -4.85
CA GLU A 238 -43.11 4.95 -4.79
C GLU A 238 -43.14 5.68 -3.45
N ASN A 239 -42.83 5.00 -2.33
CA ASN A 239 -43.14 5.51 -1.00
C ASN A 239 -41.94 5.67 -0.07
N SER A 240 -40.82 4.98 -0.31
CA SER A 240 -39.68 5.03 0.60
C SER A 240 -38.99 6.39 0.57
N THR A 241 -38.67 6.91 1.75
CA THR A 241 -37.87 8.13 1.94
C THR A 241 -36.37 7.84 1.94
N ASP A 242 -35.95 6.57 1.92
CA ASP A 242 -34.55 6.19 1.75
C ASP A 242 -34.13 6.31 0.26
N SER A 243 -33.48 7.43 -0.08
CA SER A 243 -32.98 7.69 -1.42
C SER A 243 -31.88 6.72 -1.88
N GLY A 244 -31.21 6.03 -0.95
CA GLY A 244 -30.14 5.09 -1.28
C GLY A 244 -30.65 3.78 -1.88
N THR A 245 -31.83 3.32 -1.47
CA THR A 245 -32.35 2.00 -1.86
C THR A 245 -33.70 2.04 -2.58
N LYS A 246 -34.49 3.13 -2.48
CA LYS A 246 -35.85 3.17 -3.03
C LYS A 246 -35.92 2.82 -4.52
N ASP A 247 -34.99 3.33 -5.33
CA ASP A 247 -35.00 3.12 -6.78
C ASP A 247 -34.58 1.70 -7.17
N ASN A 248 -33.96 0.97 -6.24
CA ASN A 248 -33.62 -0.44 -6.34
C ASN A 248 -34.57 -1.33 -5.50
N GLY A 249 -35.84 -0.91 -5.37
CA GLY A 249 -36.87 -1.69 -4.69
C GLY A 249 -36.66 -1.86 -3.18
N GLY A 250 -35.86 -1.00 -2.56
CA GLY A 250 -35.54 -1.08 -1.14
C GLY A 250 -34.48 -2.12 -0.78
N SER A 251 -33.80 -2.71 -1.77
CA SER A 251 -32.85 -3.81 -1.51
C SER A 251 -31.60 -3.35 -0.76
N LEU A 252 -31.28 -4.05 0.33
CA LEU A 252 -30.05 -3.89 1.11
C LEU A 252 -29.03 -5.02 0.84
N GLY A 253 -29.40 -6.01 0.02
CA GLY A 253 -28.60 -7.21 -0.19
C GLY A 253 -28.55 -8.11 1.06
N PHE A 254 -27.51 -8.94 1.17
CA PHE A 254 -27.33 -9.85 2.29
C PHE A 254 -26.95 -9.08 3.56
N VAL A 255 -27.77 -9.22 4.59
CA VAL A 255 -27.55 -8.65 5.92
C VAL A 255 -27.33 -9.79 6.91
N ALA A 256 -26.12 -9.84 7.48
CA ALA A 256 -25.81 -10.76 8.56
C ALA A 256 -26.56 -10.35 9.84
N TYR A 257 -27.07 -11.32 10.61
CA TYR A 257 -27.84 -11.04 11.83
C TYR A 257 -27.03 -10.38 12.95
N ASN A 258 -25.70 -10.42 12.87
CA ASN A 258 -24.78 -9.70 13.75
C ASN A 258 -24.27 -8.37 13.15
N SER A 259 -24.88 -7.88 12.06
CA SER A 259 -24.47 -6.63 11.42
C SER A 259 -24.62 -5.44 12.39
N THR A 260 -23.57 -4.62 12.45
CA THR A 260 -23.54 -3.34 13.18
C THR A 260 -23.75 -2.13 12.27
N GLN A 261 -24.00 -2.36 10.98
CA GLN A 261 -24.15 -1.31 9.96
C GLN A 261 -25.57 -0.73 9.91
N LEU A 262 -26.55 -1.41 10.51
CA LEU A 262 -27.95 -1.00 10.57
C LEU A 262 -28.34 -0.70 12.02
N VAL A 263 -29.36 0.15 12.19
CA VAL A 263 -29.85 0.52 13.54
C VAL A 263 -30.42 -0.69 14.28
N ALA A 264 -30.25 -0.70 15.60
CA ALA A 264 -30.61 -1.84 16.44
C ALA A 264 -32.08 -2.24 16.27
N GLU A 265 -32.99 -1.27 16.18
CA GLU A 265 -34.42 -1.51 16.02
C GLU A 265 -34.72 -2.24 14.70
N PHE A 266 -34.06 -1.84 13.60
CA PHE A 266 -34.17 -2.54 12.32
C PHE A 266 -33.72 -4.00 12.47
N MET A 267 -32.56 -4.23 13.10
CA MET A 267 -32.02 -5.57 13.28
C MET A 267 -32.92 -6.45 14.15
N ASP A 268 -33.54 -5.89 15.20
CA ASP A 268 -34.50 -6.59 16.05
C ASP A 268 -35.77 -6.99 15.30
N GLY A 269 -36.25 -6.14 14.40
CA GLY A 269 -37.36 -6.46 13.50
C GLY A 269 -36.98 -7.49 12.44
N PHE A 270 -35.77 -7.39 11.88
CA PHE A 270 -35.30 -8.21 10.77
C PHE A 270 -34.94 -9.65 11.17
N LYS A 271 -34.20 -9.84 12.26
CA LYS A 271 -33.63 -11.15 12.67
C LYS A 271 -34.67 -12.23 12.97
N ASN A 272 -35.92 -11.81 13.23
CA ASN A 272 -37.02 -12.69 13.58
C ASN A 272 -37.89 -13.09 12.37
N LEU A 273 -37.64 -12.50 11.19
CA LEU A 273 -38.40 -12.77 9.98
C LEU A 273 -38.04 -14.11 9.36
N LYS A 274 -39.06 -14.83 8.90
CA LYS A 274 -38.92 -16.06 8.11
C LYS A 274 -38.76 -15.74 6.62
N GLU A 275 -38.46 -16.78 5.83
CA GLU A 275 -38.36 -16.68 4.38
C GLU A 275 -39.63 -16.06 3.76
N GLY A 276 -39.46 -14.93 3.08
CA GLY A 276 -40.52 -14.17 2.41
C GLY A 276 -41.34 -13.27 3.34
N GLU A 277 -41.11 -13.29 4.65
CA GLU A 277 -41.92 -12.56 5.63
C GLU A 277 -41.66 -11.04 5.56
N ILE A 278 -42.72 -10.27 5.82
CA ILE A 278 -42.71 -8.81 5.88
C ILE A 278 -43.07 -8.37 7.31
N SER A 279 -42.21 -7.60 7.94
CA SER A 279 -42.38 -7.11 9.31
C SER A 279 -43.57 -6.15 9.44
N ALA A 280 -44.09 -6.01 10.66
CA ALA A 280 -44.84 -4.81 11.03
C ALA A 280 -43.94 -3.55 10.94
N PRO A 281 -44.50 -2.33 10.90
CA PRO A 281 -43.70 -1.11 10.95
C PRO A 281 -42.80 -1.05 12.20
N VAL A 282 -41.49 -0.96 11.98
CA VAL A 282 -40.47 -0.92 13.03
C VAL A 282 -39.98 0.51 13.21
N LYS A 283 -40.21 1.09 14.39
CA LYS A 283 -39.79 2.46 14.70
C LYS A 283 -38.28 2.54 14.91
N SER A 284 -37.64 3.57 14.36
CA SER A 284 -36.25 3.96 14.63
C SER A 284 -36.12 5.49 14.64
N GLN A 285 -34.92 6.01 14.89
CA GLN A 285 -34.62 7.44 14.72
C GLN A 285 -34.83 7.99 13.30
N PHE A 286 -34.92 7.11 12.28
CA PHE A 286 -35.12 7.49 10.88
C PHE A 286 -36.60 7.49 10.44
N GLY A 287 -37.53 7.14 11.32
CA GLY A 287 -38.94 6.90 10.99
C GLY A 287 -39.31 5.43 11.15
N TYR A 288 -40.23 4.93 10.32
CA TYR A 288 -40.69 3.54 10.37
C TYR A 288 -40.15 2.73 9.20
N HIS A 289 -39.62 1.54 9.51
CA HIS A 289 -39.15 0.56 8.54
C HIS A 289 -40.19 -0.54 8.35
N ILE A 290 -40.52 -0.88 7.11
CA ILE A 290 -41.18 -2.15 6.78
C ILE A 290 -40.13 -3.03 6.12
N ILE A 291 -39.86 -4.19 6.71
CA ILE A 291 -38.69 -5.00 6.37
C ILE A 291 -39.16 -6.30 5.75
N LYS A 292 -38.50 -6.75 4.69
CA LYS A 292 -38.73 -8.06 4.07
C LYS A 292 -37.45 -8.89 4.12
N ALA A 293 -37.56 -10.16 4.52
CA ALA A 293 -36.45 -11.11 4.52
C ALA A 293 -36.64 -12.18 3.44
N THR A 294 -35.58 -12.49 2.68
CA THR A 294 -35.56 -13.56 1.67
C THR A 294 -34.18 -14.19 1.61
N GLY A 295 -34.07 -15.42 1.09
CA GLY A 295 -32.81 -16.13 0.99
C GLY A 295 -32.10 -16.28 2.34
N LEU A 296 -32.82 -16.77 3.36
CA LEU A 296 -32.26 -17.07 4.68
C LEU A 296 -31.06 -18.03 4.53
N LYS A 297 -29.97 -17.70 5.21
CA LYS A 297 -28.76 -18.51 5.31
C LYS A 297 -28.47 -18.76 6.77
N ASP A 298 -28.30 -20.03 7.11
CA ASP A 298 -27.75 -20.43 8.40
C ASP A 298 -26.29 -20.01 8.53
N SER A 299 -25.80 -19.99 9.77
CA SER A 299 -24.37 -19.81 10.02
C SER A 299 -23.61 -20.95 9.37
N GLN A 300 -22.69 -20.62 8.48
CA GLN A 300 -21.85 -21.59 7.79
C GLN A 300 -20.41 -21.38 8.22
N VAL A 301 -19.85 -22.41 8.84
CA VAL A 301 -18.44 -22.46 9.19
C VAL A 301 -17.71 -23.17 8.06
N THR A 302 -16.75 -22.50 7.43
CA THR A 302 -15.83 -23.14 6.49
C THR A 302 -15.04 -24.21 7.24
N PRO A 303 -15.16 -25.50 6.87
CA PRO A 303 -14.49 -26.58 7.57
C PRO A 303 -12.96 -26.42 7.54
N PHE A 304 -12.30 -26.77 8.65
CA PHE A 304 -10.84 -26.70 8.78
C PHE A 304 -10.12 -27.36 7.60
N GLU A 305 -10.54 -28.58 7.21
CA GLU A 305 -9.95 -29.32 6.09
C GLU A 305 -9.99 -28.57 4.75
N GLN A 306 -10.94 -27.66 4.53
CA GLN A 306 -11.01 -26.87 3.29
C GLN A 306 -10.00 -25.72 3.26
N VAL A 307 -9.54 -25.26 4.43
CA VAL A 307 -8.67 -24.08 4.56
C VAL A 307 -7.30 -24.39 5.15
N LYS A 308 -7.06 -25.63 5.59
CA LYS A 308 -5.81 -26.07 6.26
C LYS A 308 -4.57 -25.69 5.46
N ASP A 309 -4.51 -26.06 4.18
CA ASP A 309 -3.34 -25.82 3.33
C ASP A 309 -3.12 -24.33 3.05
N GLN A 310 -4.21 -23.57 2.86
CA GLN A 310 -4.15 -22.12 2.69
C GLN A 310 -3.59 -21.45 3.96
N ILE A 311 -4.11 -21.81 5.14
CA ILE A 311 -3.63 -21.28 6.42
C ILE A 311 -2.15 -21.63 6.59
N LYS A 312 -1.75 -22.87 6.33
CA LYS A 312 -0.36 -23.32 6.45
C LYS A 312 0.58 -22.49 5.55
N SER A 313 0.20 -22.29 4.29
CA SER A 313 0.98 -21.47 3.36
C SER A 313 1.06 -20.00 3.80
N SER A 314 -0.06 -19.42 4.25
CA SER A 314 -0.09 -18.03 4.72
C SER A 314 0.76 -17.85 5.99
N LEU A 315 0.65 -18.76 6.95
CA LEU A 315 1.46 -18.74 8.17
C LEU A 315 2.95 -18.90 7.85
N LEU A 316 3.30 -19.79 6.90
CA LEU A 316 4.69 -19.99 6.52
C LEU A 316 5.26 -18.71 5.92
N GLN A 317 4.57 -18.14 4.93
CA GLN A 317 4.96 -16.87 4.31
C GLN A 317 5.10 -15.75 5.34
N GLN A 318 4.16 -15.64 6.29
CA GLN A 318 4.20 -14.65 7.35
C GLN A 318 5.42 -14.85 8.26
N LYS A 319 5.64 -16.06 8.78
CA LYS A 319 6.81 -16.37 9.62
C LYS A 319 8.13 -16.09 8.90
N GLN A 320 8.22 -16.41 7.60
CA GLN A 320 9.40 -16.12 6.78
C GLN A 320 9.65 -14.62 6.60
N GLN A 321 8.60 -13.83 6.34
CA GLN A 321 8.70 -12.37 6.26
C GLN A 321 9.11 -11.74 7.59
N ASP A 322 8.51 -12.19 8.70
CA ASP A 322 8.81 -11.71 10.04
C ASP A 322 10.26 -12.02 10.43
N ALA A 323 10.74 -13.23 10.12
CA ALA A 323 12.12 -13.64 10.36
C ALA A 323 13.11 -12.80 9.54
N LEU A 324 12.84 -12.58 8.25
CA LEU A 324 13.69 -11.76 7.38
C LEU A 324 13.74 -10.31 7.86
N SER A 325 12.59 -9.72 8.14
CA SER A 325 12.48 -8.34 8.64
C SER A 325 13.21 -8.16 9.98
N SER A 326 13.02 -9.11 10.90
CA SER A 326 13.68 -9.12 12.21
C SER A 326 15.21 -9.23 12.06
N LYS A 327 15.68 -10.14 11.20
CA LYS A 327 17.11 -10.36 10.97
C LYS A 327 17.77 -9.14 10.30
N ILE A 328 17.11 -8.53 9.31
CA ILE A 328 17.61 -7.30 8.68
C ILE A 328 17.68 -6.16 9.71
N THR A 329 16.70 -6.04 10.60
CA THR A 329 16.68 -5.02 11.66
C THR A 329 17.83 -5.20 12.66
N GLU A 330 18.08 -6.45 13.07
CA GLU A 330 19.24 -6.84 13.88
C GLU A 330 20.55 -6.43 13.18
N TRP A 331 20.71 -6.79 11.90
CA TRP A 331 21.90 -6.44 11.14
C TRP A 331 22.09 -4.95 10.87
N LYS A 332 21.00 -4.19 10.67
CA LYS A 332 21.04 -2.72 10.60
C LYS A 332 21.61 -2.13 11.90
N THR A 333 21.28 -2.73 13.05
CA THR A 333 21.81 -2.32 14.36
C THR A 333 23.27 -2.70 14.52
N ASP A 334 23.65 -3.94 14.18
CA ASP A 334 25.05 -4.41 14.22
C ASP A 334 25.99 -3.54 13.38
N LEU A 335 25.55 -3.19 12.16
CA LEU A 335 26.30 -2.34 11.24
C LEU A 335 26.18 -0.85 11.56
N LYS A 336 25.49 -0.49 12.66
CA LYS A 336 25.33 0.90 13.14
C LYS A 336 24.82 1.83 12.04
N VAL A 337 23.80 1.37 11.31
CA VAL A 337 23.22 2.11 10.19
C VAL A 337 22.72 3.48 10.66
N LYS A 338 23.01 4.52 9.87
CA LYS A 338 22.48 5.88 10.08
C LYS A 338 21.92 6.40 8.78
N THR A 339 20.73 6.97 8.83
CA THR A 339 20.05 7.59 7.69
C THR A 339 19.86 9.09 7.97
N TYR A 340 20.04 9.92 6.94
CA TYR A 340 19.94 11.37 7.00
C TYR A 340 18.78 11.84 6.11
N GLU A 341 17.55 11.54 6.53
CA GLU A 341 16.35 11.85 5.74
C GLU A 341 16.13 13.36 5.54
N ASP A 342 16.71 14.21 6.39
CA ASP A 342 16.71 15.67 6.25
C ASP A 342 17.44 16.17 5.00
N LYS A 343 18.18 15.28 4.32
CA LYS A 343 18.98 15.58 3.12
C LYS A 343 18.38 15.02 1.81
N LEU A 344 17.18 14.44 1.85
CA LEU A 344 16.49 13.79 0.72
C LEU A 344 15.83 14.75 -0.29
#